data_AF-A0A2V5MJV9-F1
#
_entry.id   AF-A0A2V5MJV9-F1
#
_cell.length_a   1.000
_cell.length_b   1.000
_cell.length_c   1.000
_cell.angle_alpha   90.00
_cell.angle_beta   90.00
_cell.angle_gamma   90.00
#
_symmetry.space_group_name_H-M   'P 1'
#
loop_
_entity.id
_entity.type
_entity.pdbx_description
1 polymer ?
#
loop_
_entity_poly.entity_id
_entity_poly.type
_entity_poly.pdbx_seq_one_letter_code
_entity_poly.pdbx_strand_id
1 'polypeptide(L)'
;MKQDKLTWLTGAVAIVIIVRLLLWIHSKPPESGAPTARPQPIGAPAKTGVVLAPAQPPARPAPVTEVTSIPALLENDVPETVSAPTKVVRAKPDQVLAKVNGIAITLKDLVPLPPDKAGSEQSMSAAMFDFLFNRAIERELTVQAARAQRVELTEEQKRRLEELKVRNEQRDPNVFDSVQQNPANSEFMVRDFTGLMLQASLAAKAGLPSQYVMPEHVVRFYQEHKADYGELPDDPVARKTAWQRIDSDIRQKLAPQLEAEYQKNLQKFIEQLKASANISKNPPPA
;
A
#
# COMPACT_ATOMS: atom_id res chain seq x y z
N MET A 1 -11.30 0.46 38.48
CA MET A 1 -10.85 -0.26 37.27
C MET A 1 -10.14 0.74 36.36
N LYS A 2 -8.83 0.61 36.18
CA LYS A 2 -8.06 1.42 35.23
C LYS A 2 -8.30 0.86 33.84
N GLN A 3 -8.97 1.61 32.96
CA GLN A 3 -9.14 1.25 31.56
C GLN A 3 -7.82 1.46 30.82
N ASP A 4 -7.26 0.38 30.29
CA ASP A 4 -6.03 0.37 29.51
C ASP A 4 -6.23 1.14 28.20
N LYS A 5 -5.62 2.33 28.12
CA LYS A 5 -5.53 3.14 26.90
C LYS A 5 -4.67 2.49 25.79
N LEU A 6 -4.19 1.25 26.01
CA LEU A 6 -3.22 0.57 25.16
C LEU A 6 -3.85 -0.19 23.97
N THR A 7 -5.16 -0.46 23.99
CA THR A 7 -5.85 -1.23 22.93
C THR A 7 -6.29 -0.40 21.72
N TRP A 8 -6.31 0.94 21.82
CA TRP A 8 -6.68 1.81 20.70
C TRP A 8 -5.51 2.12 19.74
N LEU A 9 -4.26 1.99 20.21
CA LEU A 9 -3.08 2.25 19.38
C LEU A 9 -2.80 1.16 18.34
N THR A 10 -3.27 -0.07 18.53
CA THR A 10 -2.97 -1.20 17.61
C THR A 10 -3.73 -1.10 16.27
N GLY A 11 -4.95 -0.57 16.26
CA GLY A 11 -5.75 -0.41 15.04
C GLY A 11 -5.25 0.70 14.11
N ALA A 12 -4.83 1.83 14.67
CA ALA A 12 -4.31 2.97 13.88
C ALA A 12 -2.97 2.63 13.21
N VAL A 13 -2.12 1.85 13.88
CA VAL A 13 -0.83 1.42 13.34
C VAL A 13 -1.00 0.47 12.15
N ALA A 14 -1.99 -0.43 12.16
CA ALA A 14 -2.26 -1.35 11.04
C ALA A 14 -2.68 -0.60 9.75
N ILE A 15 -3.50 0.45 9.86
CA ILE A 15 -3.95 1.25 8.71
C ILE A 15 -2.78 2.07 8.13
N VAL A 16 -1.96 2.69 8.97
CA VAL A 16 -0.78 3.46 8.53
C VAL A 16 0.26 2.54 7.88
N ILE A 17 0.41 1.30 8.36
CA ILE A 17 1.30 0.30 7.75
C ILE A 17 0.78 -0.14 6.38
N ILE A 18 -0.53 -0.43 6.22
CA ILE A 18 -1.11 -0.81 4.92
C ILE A 18 -0.91 0.31 3.89
N VAL A 19 -1.15 1.58 4.27
CA VAL A 19 -0.95 2.72 3.37
C VAL A 19 0.54 2.91 3.02
N ARG A 20 1.45 2.83 4.00
CA ARG A 20 2.90 2.95 3.74
C ARG A 20 3.47 1.77 2.93
N LEU A 21 2.98 0.54 3.14
CA LEU A 21 3.43 -0.62 2.36
C LEU A 21 2.87 -0.58 0.93
N LEU A 22 1.61 -0.13 0.74
CA LEU A 22 1.06 0.08 -0.60
C LEU A 22 1.84 1.15 -1.36
N LEU A 23 2.28 2.22 -0.70
CA LEU A 23 3.19 3.19 -1.30
C LEU A 23 4.56 2.57 -1.62
N TRP A 24 5.13 1.75 -0.74
CA TRP A 24 6.45 1.12 -0.95
C TRP A 24 6.47 0.05 -2.05
N ILE A 25 5.44 -0.80 -2.14
CA ILE A 25 5.32 -1.87 -3.16
C ILE A 25 5.28 -1.30 -4.58
N HIS A 26 4.81 -0.07 -4.73
CA HIS A 26 4.60 0.56 -6.03
C HIS A 26 5.62 1.65 -6.38
N SER A 27 6.59 1.93 -5.48
CA SER A 27 7.62 2.97 -5.68
C SER A 27 8.90 2.48 -6.38
N LYS A 28 9.00 1.20 -6.79
CA LYS A 28 10.19 0.72 -7.52
C LYS A 28 9.96 0.83 -9.04
N PRO A 29 10.76 1.62 -9.77
CA PRO A 29 10.75 1.60 -11.22
C PRO A 29 11.20 0.21 -11.72
N PRO A 30 10.69 -0.26 -12.87
CA PRO A 30 11.15 -1.52 -13.46
C PRO A 30 12.63 -1.41 -13.80
N GLU A 31 13.46 -2.25 -13.19
CA GLU A 31 14.85 -2.48 -13.61
C GLU A 31 14.83 -3.07 -15.03
N SER A 32 15.08 -2.19 -16.00
CA SER A 32 15.38 -2.59 -17.37
C SER A 32 16.86 -2.95 -17.47
N GLY A 33 17.17 -4.24 -17.65
CA GLY A 33 18.48 -4.64 -18.20
C GLY A 33 18.98 -6.02 -17.81
N ALA A 34 18.86 -6.97 -18.73
CA ALA A 34 19.53 -8.27 -18.70
C ALA A 34 21.07 -8.12 -18.76
N PRO A 35 21.84 -9.07 -18.17
CA PRO A 35 23.30 -9.05 -18.21
C PRO A 35 23.80 -9.43 -19.61
N THR A 36 24.38 -8.47 -20.33
CA THR A 36 25.14 -8.76 -21.55
C THR A 36 26.54 -9.23 -21.13
N ALA A 37 26.80 -10.52 -21.29
CA ALA A 37 28.13 -11.10 -21.18
C ALA A 37 29.06 -10.49 -22.26
N ARG A 38 30.19 -9.94 -21.84
CA ARG A 38 31.35 -9.66 -22.71
C ARG A 38 32.56 -10.43 -22.19
N PRO A 39 33.32 -11.12 -23.07
CA PRO A 39 34.57 -11.77 -22.68
C PRO A 39 35.69 -10.74 -22.50
N GLN A 40 36.48 -10.90 -21.43
CA GLN A 40 37.73 -10.17 -21.22
C GLN A 40 38.91 -10.96 -21.81
N PRO A 41 39.82 -10.33 -22.57
CA PRO A 41 41.13 -10.87 -22.86
C PRO A 41 42.17 -10.44 -21.79
N ILE A 42 43.11 -11.36 -21.56
CA ILE A 42 44.25 -11.28 -20.63
C ILE A 42 45.33 -10.34 -21.18
N GLY A 43 45.94 -9.52 -20.31
CA GLY A 43 47.22 -8.83 -20.60
C GLY A 43 47.62 -7.75 -19.59
N ALA A 44 48.54 -8.08 -18.67
CA ALA A 44 49.33 -7.16 -17.82
C ALA A 44 50.52 -6.57 -18.63
N PRO A 45 51.36 -5.60 -18.16
CA PRO A 45 51.71 -5.26 -16.77
C PRO A 45 51.92 -3.76 -16.41
N ALA A 46 52.25 -3.57 -15.13
CA ALA A 46 52.45 -2.35 -14.35
C ALA A 46 53.52 -1.35 -14.83
N LYS A 47 53.38 -0.07 -14.42
CA LYS A 47 54.41 0.69 -13.66
C LYS A 47 54.00 2.15 -13.33
N THR A 48 54.32 2.57 -12.09
CA THR A 48 54.55 3.95 -11.56
C THR A 48 53.37 4.93 -11.60
N GLY A 49 52.90 5.57 -10.53
CA GLY A 49 53.56 6.02 -9.30
C GLY A 49 53.63 7.54 -9.29
N VAL A 50 52.63 8.21 -8.69
CA VAL A 50 52.72 9.62 -8.24
C VAL A 50 51.91 9.76 -6.95
N VAL A 51 52.62 10.15 -5.89
CA VAL A 51 52.10 10.59 -4.60
C VAL A 51 51.82 12.09 -4.69
N LEU A 52 50.63 12.54 -4.27
CA LEU A 52 50.40 13.94 -3.90
C LEU A 52 49.34 14.03 -2.78
N ALA A 53 49.61 14.97 -1.88
CA ALA A 53 49.12 15.18 -0.51
C ALA A 53 47.61 15.50 -0.38
N PRO A 54 47.02 15.42 0.83
CA PRO A 54 45.57 15.50 1.05
C PRO A 54 45.04 16.93 0.92
N ALA A 55 43.95 17.08 0.16
CA ALA A 55 43.16 18.31 0.07
C ALA A 55 42.26 18.46 1.32
N GLN A 56 42.30 19.65 1.93
CA GLN A 56 41.46 20.05 3.05
C GLN A 56 39.97 20.11 2.66
N PRO A 57 39.04 19.76 3.57
CA PRO A 57 37.61 19.97 3.36
C PRO A 57 37.21 21.44 3.55
N PRO A 58 36.25 21.97 2.78
CA PRO A 58 35.75 23.33 2.95
C PRO A 58 34.95 23.52 4.24
N ALA A 59 35.09 24.73 4.79
CA ALA A 59 34.49 25.19 6.03
C ALA A 59 32.95 25.18 6.02
N ARG A 60 32.38 24.79 7.16
CA ARG A 60 30.95 24.78 7.50
C ARG A 60 30.49 26.21 7.85
N PRO A 61 29.39 26.73 7.29
CA PRO A 61 28.75 27.93 7.84
C PRO A 61 27.99 27.59 9.13
N ALA A 62 28.08 28.48 10.12
CA ALA A 62 27.38 28.41 11.40
C ALA A 62 25.86 28.61 11.26
N PRO A 63 25.04 28.07 12.18
CA PRO A 63 23.61 28.34 12.23
C PRO A 63 23.34 29.75 12.76
N VAL A 64 22.54 30.53 12.04
CA VAL A 64 22.00 31.80 12.53
C VAL A 64 20.77 31.49 13.37
N THR A 65 20.86 31.81 14.65
CA THR A 65 19.77 31.76 15.61
C THR A 65 18.93 33.03 15.45
N GLU A 66 17.73 32.93 14.89
CA GLU A 66 16.71 33.98 15.05
C GLU A 66 15.43 33.35 15.60
N VAL A 67 15.29 33.48 16.93
CA VAL A 67 14.05 33.24 17.67
C VAL A 67 13.17 34.47 17.45
N THR A 68 12.23 34.38 16.51
CA THR A 68 11.13 35.34 16.45
C THR A 68 9.98 34.82 17.30
N SER A 69 9.80 35.46 18.45
CA SER A 69 8.68 35.27 19.36
C SER A 69 7.37 35.68 18.69
N ILE A 70 6.39 34.77 18.63
CA ILE A 70 5.02 35.06 18.20
C ILE A 70 4.20 35.36 19.46
N PRO A 71 3.45 36.49 19.51
CA PRO A 71 2.68 36.87 20.68
C PRO A 71 1.48 35.95 20.89
N ALA A 72 1.20 35.65 22.17
CA ALA A 72 -0.02 35.01 22.62
C ALA A 72 -1.21 35.97 22.46
N LEU A 73 -2.26 35.54 21.75
CA LEU A 73 -3.61 36.07 21.96
C LEU A 73 -4.67 35.11 21.37
N LEU A 74 -5.75 34.98 22.16
CA LEU A 74 -7.07 34.42 21.86
C LEU A 74 -7.27 32.92 22.09
N GLU A 75 -7.60 32.61 23.34
CA GLU A 75 -8.83 31.89 23.71
C GLU A 75 -9.81 31.79 22.53
N ASN A 76 -9.94 30.59 22.00
CA ASN A 76 -11.09 30.17 21.24
C ASN A 76 -11.60 28.89 21.86
N ASP A 77 -12.84 28.97 22.32
CA ASP A 77 -13.69 27.90 22.83
C ASP A 77 -13.38 26.55 22.21
N VAL A 78 -12.99 25.60 23.06
CA VAL A 78 -13.08 24.18 22.74
C VAL A 78 -14.57 23.85 22.79
N PRO A 79 -15.25 23.58 21.65
CA PRO A 79 -16.59 23.04 21.76
C PRO A 79 -16.47 21.69 22.45
N GLU A 80 -17.09 21.58 23.63
CA GLU A 80 -17.37 20.33 24.31
C GLU A 80 -18.21 19.49 23.35
N THR A 81 -17.52 18.73 22.49
CA THR A 81 -18.16 17.71 21.66
C THR A 81 -18.56 16.62 22.63
N VAL A 82 -19.80 16.69 23.07
CA VAL A 82 -20.51 15.61 23.76
C VAL A 82 -20.36 14.37 22.86
N SER A 83 -19.34 13.56 23.15
CA SER A 83 -19.06 12.35 22.39
C SER A 83 -20.22 11.40 22.63
N ALA A 84 -21.11 11.30 21.64
CA ALA A 84 -22.12 10.26 21.62
C ALA A 84 -21.44 8.90 21.88
N PRO A 85 -22.07 8.00 22.66
CA PRO A 85 -21.46 6.73 22.99
C PRO A 85 -21.13 5.96 21.71
N THR A 86 -19.83 5.72 21.49
CA THR A 86 -19.35 4.92 20.36
C THR A 86 -19.94 3.52 20.48
N LYS A 87 -20.84 3.15 19.58
CA LYS A 87 -21.41 1.79 19.52
C LYS A 87 -20.28 0.78 19.36
N VAL A 88 -20.17 -0.13 20.32
CA VAL A 88 -19.20 -1.23 20.31
C VAL A 88 -19.88 -2.47 19.76
N VAL A 89 -19.21 -3.17 18.84
CA VAL A 89 -19.62 -4.46 18.31
C VAL A 89 -18.72 -5.53 18.91
N ARG A 90 -19.33 -6.64 19.36
CA ARG A 90 -18.63 -7.82 19.87
C ARG A 90 -18.83 -8.98 18.90
N ALA A 91 -17.76 -9.69 18.58
CA ALA A 91 -17.81 -10.84 17.70
C ALA A 91 -17.01 -12.00 18.30
N LYS A 92 -17.59 -13.21 18.20
CA LYS A 92 -16.89 -14.45 18.58
C LYS A 92 -16.07 -14.98 17.38
N PRO A 93 -14.93 -15.65 17.63
CA PRO A 93 -14.07 -16.25 16.59
C PRO A 93 -14.82 -17.09 15.54
N ASP A 94 -15.66 -18.01 16.00
CA ASP A 94 -16.40 -18.97 15.16
C ASP A 94 -17.78 -18.46 14.71
N GLN A 95 -18.14 -17.24 15.08
CA GLN A 95 -19.42 -16.67 14.68
C GLN A 95 -19.43 -16.42 13.17
N VAL A 96 -20.42 -16.99 12.48
CA VAL A 96 -20.69 -16.67 11.07
C VAL A 96 -21.31 -15.28 10.99
N LEU A 97 -20.55 -14.32 10.47
CA LEU A 97 -20.96 -12.92 10.28
C LEU A 97 -21.69 -12.74 8.94
N ALA A 98 -21.27 -13.47 7.91
CA ALA A 98 -21.95 -13.55 6.62
C ALA A 98 -21.67 -14.89 5.92
N LYS A 99 -22.41 -15.14 4.84
CA LYS A 99 -22.03 -16.11 3.81
C LYS A 99 -21.96 -15.43 2.45
N VAL A 100 -20.89 -15.70 1.70
CA VAL A 100 -20.69 -15.26 0.31
C VAL A 100 -20.68 -16.49 -0.58
N ASN A 101 -21.75 -16.69 -1.36
CA ASN A 101 -21.97 -17.89 -2.18
C ASN A 101 -21.81 -19.20 -1.37
N GLY A 102 -22.29 -19.18 -0.13
CA GLY A 102 -22.22 -20.32 0.79
C GLY A 102 -20.94 -20.40 1.64
N ILE A 103 -19.88 -19.65 1.30
CA ILE A 103 -18.64 -19.59 2.10
C ILE A 103 -18.84 -18.66 3.30
N ALA A 104 -18.60 -19.17 4.51
CA ALA A 104 -18.76 -18.42 5.74
C ALA A 104 -17.63 -17.40 5.92
N ILE A 105 -18.01 -16.16 6.24
CA ILE A 105 -17.14 -15.10 6.74
C ILE A 105 -17.26 -15.08 8.27
N THR A 106 -16.15 -15.29 8.98
CA THR A 106 -16.09 -15.23 10.44
C THR A 106 -15.12 -14.15 10.91
N LEU A 107 -14.93 -14.00 12.22
CA LEU A 107 -14.03 -12.98 12.77
C LEU A 107 -12.58 -13.12 12.27
N LYS A 108 -12.11 -14.34 11.99
CA LYS A 108 -10.77 -14.58 11.41
C LYS A 108 -10.58 -13.93 10.05
N ASP A 109 -11.67 -13.61 9.35
CA ASP A 109 -11.65 -12.92 8.06
C ASP A 109 -11.54 -11.40 8.20
N LEU A 110 -11.89 -10.86 9.36
CA LEU A 110 -11.86 -9.41 9.63
C LEU A 110 -10.54 -9.00 10.28
N VAL A 111 -10.04 -9.81 11.21
CA VAL A 111 -8.83 -9.53 11.98
C VAL A 111 -7.98 -10.80 12.14
N PRO A 112 -6.66 -10.68 12.35
CA PRO A 112 -5.87 -11.83 12.77
C PRO A 112 -6.30 -12.30 14.17
N LEU A 113 -6.37 -13.61 14.34
CA LEU A 113 -6.73 -14.25 15.61
C LEU A 113 -5.56 -15.11 16.10
N PRO A 114 -4.67 -14.55 16.93
CA PRO A 114 -3.60 -15.29 17.57
C PRO A 114 -4.13 -16.50 18.37
N PRO A 115 -3.36 -17.60 18.51
CA PRO A 115 -3.81 -18.80 19.20
C PRO A 115 -4.30 -18.56 20.64
N ASP A 116 -3.67 -17.63 21.37
CA ASP A 116 -4.05 -17.21 22.72
C ASP A 116 -5.40 -16.47 22.78
N LYS A 117 -5.90 -15.99 21.64
CA LYS A 117 -7.18 -15.28 21.50
C LYS A 117 -8.21 -16.04 20.67
N ALA A 118 -7.91 -17.27 20.25
CA ALA A 118 -8.78 -18.05 19.37
C ALA A 118 -10.16 -18.37 19.95
N GLY A 119 -10.35 -18.28 21.27
CA GLY A 119 -11.65 -18.42 21.94
C GLY A 119 -12.24 -17.11 22.51
N SER A 120 -11.55 -15.98 22.36
CA SER A 120 -11.94 -14.72 22.99
C SER A 120 -12.76 -13.84 22.05
N GLU A 121 -13.81 -13.22 22.58
CA GLU A 121 -14.55 -12.18 21.87
C GLU A 121 -13.64 -10.99 21.55
N GLN A 122 -13.76 -10.46 20.34
CA GLN A 122 -13.15 -9.18 19.97
C GLN A 122 -14.20 -8.08 20.01
N SER A 123 -13.83 -6.97 20.64
CA SER A 123 -14.65 -5.75 20.68
C SER A 123 -14.02 -4.69 19.80
N MET A 124 -14.82 -4.04 18.95
CA MET A 124 -14.37 -2.93 18.10
C MET A 124 -15.49 -1.92 17.90
N SER A 125 -15.17 -0.71 17.43
CA SER A 125 -16.21 0.26 17.07
C SER A 125 -17.04 -0.26 15.89
N ALA A 126 -18.32 0.15 15.82
CA ALA A 126 -19.19 -0.21 14.71
C ALA A 126 -18.58 0.19 13.34
N ALA A 127 -17.99 1.38 13.26
CA ALA A 127 -17.33 1.85 12.03
C ALA A 127 -16.14 0.96 11.60
N MET A 128 -15.32 0.51 12.56
CA MET A 128 -14.21 -0.41 12.27
C MET A 128 -14.74 -1.78 11.83
N PHE A 129 -15.77 -2.29 12.52
CA PHE A 129 -16.42 -3.54 12.16
C PHE A 129 -16.95 -3.50 10.72
N ASP A 130 -17.72 -2.47 10.36
CA ASP A 130 -18.30 -2.33 9.03
C ASP A 130 -17.23 -2.25 7.94
N PHE A 131 -16.15 -1.50 8.20
CA PHE A 131 -15.00 -1.42 7.29
C PHE A 131 -14.35 -2.79 7.05
N LEU A 132 -13.96 -3.49 8.12
CA LEU A 132 -13.29 -4.78 8.03
C LEU A 132 -14.21 -5.87 7.45
N PHE A 133 -15.49 -5.83 7.79
CA PHE A 133 -16.49 -6.76 7.30
C PHE A 133 -16.74 -6.60 5.80
N ASN A 134 -16.89 -5.37 5.31
CA ASN A 134 -17.02 -5.12 3.87
C ASN A 134 -15.74 -5.53 3.12
N ARG A 135 -14.54 -5.22 3.65
CA ARG A 135 -13.26 -5.68 3.07
C ARG A 135 -13.19 -7.20 2.99
N ALA A 136 -13.62 -7.92 4.04
CA ALA A 136 -13.63 -9.38 4.04
C ALA A 136 -14.58 -9.97 2.97
N ILE A 137 -15.76 -9.38 2.81
CA ILE A 137 -16.72 -9.75 1.75
C ILE A 137 -16.11 -9.50 0.36
N GLU A 138 -15.54 -8.30 0.13
CA GLU A 138 -14.95 -7.94 -1.17
C GLU A 138 -13.77 -8.84 -1.54
N ARG A 139 -12.94 -9.19 -0.56
CA ARG A 139 -11.85 -10.14 -0.74
C ARG A 139 -12.36 -11.52 -1.13
N GLU A 140 -13.37 -12.04 -0.43
CA GLU A 140 -13.94 -13.35 -0.75
C GLU A 140 -14.57 -13.37 -2.15
N LEU A 141 -15.33 -12.34 -2.51
CA LEU A 141 -15.89 -12.16 -3.85
C LEU A 141 -14.80 -12.16 -4.92
N THR A 142 -13.71 -11.43 -4.67
CA THR A 142 -12.56 -11.35 -5.56
C THR A 142 -11.91 -12.71 -5.76
N VAL A 143 -11.67 -13.46 -4.68
CA VAL A 143 -11.07 -14.81 -4.76
C VAL A 143 -11.96 -15.76 -5.55
N GLN A 144 -13.27 -15.75 -5.30
CA GLN A 144 -14.24 -16.57 -6.03
C GLN A 144 -14.32 -16.19 -7.51
N ALA A 145 -14.36 -14.89 -7.83
CA ALA A 145 -14.37 -14.39 -9.20
C ALA A 145 -13.07 -14.74 -9.94
N ALA A 146 -11.92 -14.59 -9.28
CA ALA A 146 -10.62 -14.95 -9.85
C ALA A 146 -10.58 -16.44 -10.19
N ARG A 147 -11.02 -17.31 -9.26
CA ARG A 147 -11.12 -18.75 -9.50
C ARG A 147 -12.07 -19.07 -10.67
N ALA A 148 -13.26 -18.48 -10.69
CA ALA A 148 -14.25 -18.70 -11.75
C ALA A 148 -13.71 -18.28 -13.14
N GLN A 149 -12.91 -17.22 -13.18
CA GLN A 149 -12.31 -16.70 -14.40
C GLN A 149 -10.91 -17.25 -14.70
N ARG A 150 -10.41 -18.21 -13.90
CA ARG A 150 -9.04 -18.76 -14.00
C ARG A 150 -7.96 -17.66 -14.02
N VAL A 151 -8.15 -16.63 -13.20
CA VAL A 151 -7.14 -15.60 -12.93
C VAL A 151 -6.31 -16.09 -11.77
N GLU A 152 -5.02 -16.24 -12.00
CA GLU A 152 -4.05 -16.66 -11.01
C GLU A 152 -3.04 -15.53 -10.75
N LEU A 153 -2.36 -15.63 -9.61
CA LEU A 153 -1.19 -14.80 -9.35
C LEU A 153 -0.05 -15.19 -10.30
N THR A 154 0.69 -14.20 -10.79
CA THR A 154 1.93 -14.45 -11.53
C THR A 154 3.00 -15.04 -10.62
N GLU A 155 4.01 -15.69 -11.20
CA GLU A 155 5.14 -16.23 -10.41
C GLU A 155 5.87 -15.15 -9.61
N GLU A 156 5.96 -13.93 -10.15
CA GLU A 156 6.52 -12.80 -9.42
C GLU A 156 5.65 -12.40 -8.22
N GLN A 157 4.33 -12.36 -8.38
CA GLN A 157 3.39 -12.07 -7.29
C GLN A 157 3.46 -13.16 -6.20
N LYS A 158 3.52 -14.43 -6.59
CA LYS A 158 3.71 -15.56 -5.67
C LYS A 158 5.03 -15.42 -4.89
N ARG A 159 6.13 -15.09 -5.58
CA ARG A 159 7.43 -14.86 -4.93
C ARG A 159 7.36 -13.72 -3.90
N ARG A 160 6.70 -12.60 -4.24
CA ARG A 160 6.51 -11.48 -3.31
C ARG A 160 5.69 -11.86 -2.07
N LEU A 161 4.67 -12.69 -2.22
CA LEU A 161 3.90 -13.21 -1.07
C LEU A 161 4.75 -14.13 -0.19
N GLU A 162 5.60 -14.96 -0.79
CA GLU A 162 6.52 -15.80 -0.03
C GLU A 162 7.57 -14.98 0.71
N GLU A 163 8.15 -13.96 0.07
CA GLU A 163 9.06 -13.00 0.72
C GLU A 163 8.39 -12.29 1.90
N LEU A 164 7.11 -11.92 1.76
CA LEU A 164 6.32 -11.32 2.84
C LEU A 164 6.13 -12.31 3.99
N LYS A 165 5.80 -13.56 3.68
CA LYS A 165 5.61 -14.62 4.67
C LYS A 165 6.90 -14.86 5.46
N VAL A 166 8.01 -15.10 4.76
CA VAL A 166 9.33 -15.34 5.38
C VAL A 166 9.74 -14.16 6.25
N ARG A 167 9.55 -12.91 5.79
CA ARG A 167 9.89 -11.71 6.58
C ARG A 167 9.10 -11.63 7.88
N ASN A 168 7.82 -12.00 7.86
CA ASN A 168 6.98 -11.94 9.05
C ASN A 168 7.22 -13.11 10.01
N GLU A 169 7.75 -14.23 9.50
CA GLU A 169 8.16 -15.39 10.31
C GLU A 169 9.58 -15.24 10.89
N GLN A 170 10.44 -14.45 10.26
CA GLN A 170 11.77 -14.11 10.79
C GLN A 170 11.65 -13.24 12.04
N ARG A 171 11.65 -13.91 13.19
CA ARG A 171 11.72 -13.30 14.53
C ARG A 171 13.08 -12.64 14.69
N ASP A 172 13.12 -11.33 14.88
CA ASP A 172 14.36 -10.66 15.28
C ASP A 172 14.61 -11.02 16.76
N PRO A 173 15.71 -11.72 17.10
CA PRO A 173 16.00 -12.12 18.47
C PRO A 173 16.16 -10.94 19.44
N ASN A 174 16.31 -9.72 18.93
CA ASN A 174 16.43 -8.48 19.74
C ASN A 174 15.11 -7.69 19.84
N VAL A 175 14.04 -8.14 19.18
CA VAL A 175 12.72 -7.51 19.26
C VAL A 175 11.86 -8.37 20.18
N PHE A 176 11.49 -7.82 21.35
CA PHE A 176 10.46 -8.42 22.21
C PHE A 176 9.26 -8.79 21.35
N ASP A 177 8.73 -10.01 21.51
CA ASP A 177 7.58 -10.56 20.80
C ASP A 177 6.53 -9.50 20.54
N SER A 178 6.65 -8.86 19.38
CA SER A 178 5.75 -7.78 19.06
C SER A 178 4.43 -8.46 18.76
N VAL A 179 3.33 -7.87 19.22
CA VAL A 179 1.95 -8.30 18.87
C VAL A 179 1.78 -8.45 17.33
N GLN A 180 2.71 -7.89 16.56
CA GLN A 180 2.80 -7.91 15.11
C GLN A 180 3.43 -9.19 14.52
N GLN A 181 4.34 -9.88 15.22
CA GLN A 181 5.05 -11.07 14.72
C GLN A 181 4.44 -12.37 15.28
N ASN A 182 3.26 -12.74 14.78
CA ASN A 182 2.68 -14.05 15.06
C ASN A 182 2.15 -14.71 13.77
N PRO A 183 2.06 -16.05 13.72
CA PRO A 183 1.61 -16.76 12.52
C PRO A 183 0.22 -16.34 12.02
N ALA A 184 -0.72 -16.04 12.93
CA ALA A 184 -2.07 -15.62 12.55
C ALA A 184 -2.08 -14.26 11.83
N ASN A 185 -1.17 -13.33 12.22
CA ASN A 185 -0.98 -12.08 11.49
C ASN A 185 -0.39 -12.33 10.10
N SER A 186 0.62 -13.20 9.98
CA SER A 186 1.24 -13.54 8.70
C SER A 186 0.22 -14.14 7.74
N GLU A 187 -0.56 -15.13 8.18
CA GLU A 187 -1.63 -15.75 7.39
C GLU A 187 -2.70 -14.73 6.98
N PHE A 188 -3.15 -13.90 7.92
CA PHE A 188 -4.12 -12.85 7.65
C PHE A 188 -3.61 -11.89 6.57
N MET A 189 -2.37 -11.41 6.71
CA MET A 189 -1.74 -10.51 5.74
C MET A 189 -1.60 -11.17 4.38
N VAL A 190 -1.08 -12.39 4.31
CA VAL A 190 -0.91 -13.11 3.04
C VAL A 190 -2.25 -13.27 2.32
N ARG A 191 -3.31 -13.65 3.04
CA ARG A 191 -4.67 -13.74 2.46
C ARG A 191 -5.16 -12.39 1.95
N ASP A 192 -4.96 -11.33 2.73
CA ASP A 192 -5.40 -9.98 2.37
C ASP A 192 -4.66 -9.43 1.15
N PHE A 193 -3.33 -9.57 1.10
CA PHE A 193 -2.53 -9.21 -0.06
C PHE A 193 -2.83 -10.06 -1.29
N THR A 194 -3.08 -11.36 -1.11
CA THR A 194 -3.55 -12.23 -2.21
C THR A 194 -4.84 -11.68 -2.82
N GLY A 195 -5.80 -11.30 -1.97
CA GLY A 195 -7.03 -10.64 -2.40
C GLY A 195 -6.78 -9.39 -3.24
N LEU A 196 -5.94 -8.48 -2.76
CA LEU A 196 -5.59 -7.25 -3.47
C LEU A 196 -4.92 -7.52 -4.83
N MET A 197 -3.98 -8.47 -4.88
CA MET A 197 -3.29 -8.82 -6.13
C MET A 197 -4.25 -9.45 -7.14
N LEU A 198 -5.15 -10.34 -6.70
CA LEU A 198 -6.18 -10.93 -7.56
C LEU A 198 -7.19 -9.88 -8.04
N GLN A 199 -7.55 -8.91 -7.18
CA GLN A 199 -8.43 -7.80 -7.56
C GLN A 199 -7.81 -6.96 -8.66
N ALA A 200 -6.52 -6.62 -8.55
CA ALA A 200 -5.79 -5.91 -9.59
C ALA A 200 -5.75 -6.70 -10.90
N SER A 201 -5.48 -8.01 -10.84
CA SER A 201 -5.47 -8.88 -12.02
C SER A 201 -6.85 -9.01 -12.68
N LEU A 202 -7.92 -9.09 -11.89
CA LEU A 202 -9.30 -9.11 -12.37
C LEU A 202 -9.69 -7.77 -13.02
N ALA A 203 -9.35 -6.65 -12.39
CA ALA A 203 -9.59 -5.32 -12.94
C ALA A 203 -8.89 -5.15 -14.31
N ALA A 204 -7.62 -5.55 -14.40
CA ALA A 204 -6.89 -5.53 -15.66
C ALA A 204 -7.53 -6.42 -16.73
N LYS A 205 -7.94 -7.64 -16.36
CA LYS A 205 -8.66 -8.57 -17.26
C LYS A 205 -10.01 -8.02 -17.72
N ALA A 206 -10.70 -7.26 -16.87
CA ALA A 206 -11.94 -6.58 -17.20
C ALA A 206 -11.73 -5.28 -18.01
N GLY A 207 -10.49 -4.94 -18.37
CA GLY A 207 -10.15 -3.78 -19.19
C GLY A 207 -10.19 -2.45 -18.44
N LEU A 208 -10.10 -2.46 -17.11
CA LEU A 208 -9.98 -1.22 -16.34
C LEU A 208 -8.64 -0.53 -16.69
N PRO A 209 -8.63 0.82 -16.80
CA PRO A 209 -7.41 1.55 -17.07
C PRO A 209 -6.39 1.34 -15.95
N SER A 210 -5.10 1.46 -16.26
CA SER A 210 -4.05 1.39 -15.24
C SER A 210 -4.16 2.56 -14.27
N GLN A 211 -3.98 2.29 -12.97
CA GLN A 211 -3.85 3.34 -11.94
C GLN A 211 -2.56 4.16 -12.09
N TYR A 212 -1.61 3.69 -12.91
CA TYR A 212 -0.31 4.32 -13.10
C TYR A 212 -0.26 5.08 -14.42
N VAL A 213 0.47 6.19 -14.41
CA VAL A 213 0.81 6.93 -15.63
C VAL A 213 1.81 6.10 -16.44
N MET A 214 1.38 5.57 -17.57
CA MET A 214 2.25 4.85 -18.50
C MET A 214 2.96 5.83 -19.45
N PRO A 215 4.12 5.47 -20.05
CA PRO A 215 4.84 6.35 -20.98
C PRO A 215 3.97 6.92 -22.11
N GLU A 216 3.04 6.13 -22.64
CA GLU A 216 2.09 6.53 -23.67
C GLU A 216 1.12 7.63 -23.20
N HIS A 217 0.75 7.66 -21.92
CA HIS A 217 -0.07 8.73 -21.35
C HIS A 217 0.70 10.04 -21.33
N VAL A 218 2.00 9.97 -20.99
CA VAL A 218 2.87 11.15 -20.95
C VAL A 218 3.05 11.73 -22.35
N VAL A 219 3.38 10.89 -23.33
CA VAL A 219 3.57 11.33 -24.72
C VAL A 219 2.30 11.95 -25.26
N ARG A 220 1.14 11.31 -25.05
CA ARG A 220 -0.15 11.86 -25.49
C ARG A 220 -0.43 13.23 -24.87
N PHE A 221 -0.30 13.33 -23.54
CA PHE A 221 -0.54 14.58 -22.83
C PHE A 221 0.39 15.70 -23.29
N TYR A 222 1.68 15.41 -23.50
CA TYR A 222 2.63 16.37 -24.04
C TYR A 222 2.22 16.87 -25.44
N GLN A 223 1.74 16.00 -26.33
CA GLN A 223 1.30 16.42 -27.67
C GLN A 223 0.05 17.30 -27.61
N GLU A 224 -0.92 16.96 -26.77
CA GLU A 224 -2.14 17.74 -26.56
C GLU A 224 -1.86 19.10 -25.90
N HIS A 225 -0.80 19.19 -25.11
CA HIS A 225 -0.41 20.39 -24.35
C HIS A 225 0.95 20.95 -24.81
N LYS A 226 1.33 20.75 -26.08
CA LYS A 226 2.65 21.14 -26.59
C LYS A 226 2.92 22.65 -26.38
N ALA A 227 1.88 23.48 -26.42
CA ALA A 227 1.98 24.91 -26.14
C ALA A 227 2.45 25.23 -24.71
N ASP A 228 2.10 24.40 -23.72
CA ASP A 228 2.45 24.62 -22.31
C ASP A 228 3.90 24.19 -21.99
N TYR A 229 4.45 23.26 -22.78
CA TYR A 229 5.78 22.68 -22.57
C TYR A 229 6.85 23.19 -23.54
N GLY A 230 6.43 23.83 -24.65
CA GLY A 230 7.32 24.26 -25.72
C GLY A 230 7.84 23.11 -26.58
N GLU A 231 8.62 23.44 -27.60
CA GLU A 231 9.29 22.43 -28.43
C GLU A 231 10.51 21.85 -27.72
N LEU A 232 10.73 20.56 -27.91
CA LEU A 232 11.94 19.91 -27.42
C LEU A 232 13.16 20.43 -28.19
N PRO A 233 14.28 20.73 -27.51
CA PRO A 233 15.52 21.14 -28.18
C PRO A 233 16.01 20.12 -29.21
N ASP A 234 16.76 20.60 -30.21
CA ASP A 234 17.41 19.75 -31.20
C ASP A 234 18.64 19.03 -30.65
N ASP A 235 19.38 19.67 -29.73
CA ASP A 235 20.53 19.06 -29.07
C ASP A 235 20.10 17.82 -28.25
N PRO A 236 20.72 16.63 -28.46
CA PRO A 236 20.30 15.40 -27.80
C PRO A 236 20.37 15.42 -26.26
N VAL A 237 21.36 16.11 -25.69
CA VAL A 237 21.57 16.16 -24.24
C VAL A 237 20.55 17.12 -23.60
N ALA A 238 20.35 18.28 -24.20
CA ALA A 238 19.32 19.24 -23.80
C ALA A 238 17.92 18.64 -23.95
N ARG A 239 17.64 17.92 -25.05
CA ARG A 239 16.38 17.20 -25.27
C ARG A 239 16.07 16.20 -24.18
N LYS A 240 17.04 15.34 -23.82
CA LYS A 240 16.85 14.34 -22.77
C LYS A 240 16.55 15.01 -21.43
N THR A 241 17.28 16.07 -21.09
CA THR A 241 17.09 16.83 -19.85
C THR A 241 15.72 17.51 -19.81
N ALA A 242 15.31 18.15 -20.91
CA ALA A 242 13.99 18.76 -21.04
C ALA A 242 12.88 17.71 -20.91
N TRP A 243 13.02 16.59 -21.62
CA TRP A 243 12.04 15.50 -21.57
C TRP A 243 11.88 14.90 -20.18
N GLN A 244 12.97 14.70 -19.43
CA GLN A 244 12.88 14.19 -18.06
C GLN A 244 12.07 15.12 -17.13
N ARG A 245 12.23 16.44 -17.29
CA ARG A 245 11.45 17.43 -16.52
C ARG A 245 9.99 17.42 -16.93
N ILE A 246 9.72 17.41 -18.24
CA ILE A 246 8.37 17.36 -18.81
C ILE A 246 7.65 16.06 -18.38
N ASP A 247 8.29 14.90 -18.53
CA ASP A 247 7.74 13.60 -18.13
C ASP A 247 7.37 13.57 -16.65
N SER A 248 8.25 14.08 -15.76
CA SER A 248 7.95 14.17 -14.33
C SER A 248 6.76 15.07 -14.02
N ASP A 249 6.69 16.27 -14.61
CA ASP A 249 5.58 17.21 -14.38
C ASP A 249 4.23 16.63 -14.86
N ILE A 250 4.23 16.03 -16.06
CA ILE A 250 3.04 15.41 -16.62
C ILE A 250 2.56 14.24 -15.75
N ARG A 251 3.48 13.39 -15.27
CA ARG A 251 3.13 12.29 -14.36
C ARG A 251 2.48 12.80 -13.08
N GLN A 252 3.02 13.87 -12.49
CA GLN A 252 2.46 14.48 -11.29
C GLN A 252 1.04 15.03 -11.53
N LYS A 253 0.78 15.60 -12.71
CA LYS A 253 -0.55 16.09 -13.09
C LYS A 253 -1.56 14.98 -13.38
N LEU A 254 -1.13 13.92 -14.06
CA LEU A 254 -2.00 12.82 -14.47
C LEU A 254 -2.32 11.83 -13.36
N ALA A 255 -1.39 11.60 -12.41
CA ALA A 255 -1.53 10.55 -11.41
C ALA A 255 -2.82 10.64 -10.59
N PRO A 256 -3.24 11.81 -10.03
CA PRO A 256 -4.47 11.89 -9.25
C PRO A 256 -5.73 11.61 -10.08
N GLN A 257 -5.73 12.00 -11.36
CA GLN A 257 -6.88 11.80 -12.25
C GLN A 257 -7.03 10.31 -12.60
N LEU A 258 -5.94 9.66 -12.99
CA LEU A 258 -5.93 8.22 -13.28
C LEU A 258 -6.26 7.40 -12.04
N GLU A 259 -5.75 7.79 -10.86
CA GLU A 259 -6.10 7.14 -9.60
C GLU A 259 -7.59 7.27 -9.32
N ALA A 260 -8.17 8.47 -9.40
CA ALA A 260 -9.59 8.69 -9.15
C ALA A 260 -10.48 7.92 -10.15
N GLU A 261 -10.11 7.90 -11.43
CA GLU A 261 -10.80 7.13 -12.45
C GLU A 261 -10.71 5.63 -12.18
N TYR A 262 -9.52 5.13 -11.87
CA TYR A 262 -9.30 3.73 -11.51
C TYR A 262 -10.14 3.34 -10.30
N GLN A 263 -10.11 4.11 -9.21
CA GLN A 263 -10.90 3.83 -8.00
C GLN A 263 -12.40 3.81 -8.29
N LYS A 264 -12.89 4.77 -9.08
CA LYS A 264 -14.30 4.82 -9.50
C LYS A 264 -14.69 3.58 -10.31
N ASN A 265 -13.87 3.18 -11.27
CA ASN A 265 -14.15 2.01 -12.12
C ASN A 265 -14.02 0.71 -11.33
N LEU A 266 -13.04 0.63 -10.42
CA LEU A 266 -12.85 -0.48 -9.52
C LEU A 266 -14.04 -0.63 -8.57
N GLN A 267 -14.56 0.46 -7.99
CA GLN A 267 -15.76 0.40 -7.16
C GLN A 267 -16.95 -0.15 -7.95
N LYS A 268 -17.18 0.34 -9.17
CA LYS A 268 -18.24 -0.20 -10.04
C LYS A 268 -18.07 -1.69 -10.31
N PHE A 269 -16.84 -2.13 -10.58
CA PHE A 269 -16.52 -3.53 -10.79
C PHE A 269 -16.83 -4.39 -9.55
N ILE A 270 -16.44 -3.92 -8.36
CA ILE A 270 -16.75 -4.61 -7.09
C ILE A 270 -18.27 -4.65 -6.82
N GLU A 271 -18.99 -3.57 -7.10
CA GLU A 271 -20.46 -3.57 -6.96
C GLU A 271 -21.14 -4.54 -7.93
N GLN A 272 -20.60 -4.71 -9.14
CA GLN A 272 -21.07 -5.75 -10.08
C GLN A 272 -20.82 -7.15 -9.50
N LEU A 273 -19.65 -7.40 -8.91
CA LEU A 273 -19.37 -8.68 -8.24
C LEU A 273 -20.36 -8.92 -7.10
N LYS A 274 -20.61 -7.92 -6.26
CA LYS A 274 -21.59 -8.01 -5.16
C LYS A 274 -23.00 -8.30 -5.69
N ALA A 275 -23.45 -7.61 -6.73
CA ALA A 275 -24.77 -7.81 -7.33
C ALA A 275 -24.95 -9.21 -7.94
N SER A 276 -23.87 -9.83 -8.41
CA SER A 276 -23.88 -11.19 -8.97
C SER A 276 -23.79 -12.31 -7.92
N ALA A 277 -23.53 -11.96 -6.66
CA ALA A 277 -23.27 -12.94 -5.60
C ALA A 277 -24.47 -13.08 -4.66
N ASN A 278 -24.59 -14.27 -4.06
CA ASN A 278 -25.50 -14.51 -2.94
C ASN A 278 -24.79 -14.16 -1.63
N ILE A 279 -25.09 -12.97 -1.09
CA ILE A 279 -24.52 -12.48 0.17
C ILE A 279 -25.62 -12.43 1.23
N SER A 280 -25.53 -13.29 2.24
CA SER A 280 -26.39 -13.25 3.42
C SER A 280 -25.60 -12.74 4.63
N LYS A 281 -26.09 -11.69 5.29
CA LYS A 281 -25.47 -11.08 6.48
C LYS A 281 -26.23 -11.53 7.72
N ASN A 282 -25.50 -11.95 8.74
CA ASN A 282 -26.05 -12.18 10.07
C ASN A 282 -25.83 -10.93 10.92
N PRO A 283 -26.84 -10.45 11.66
CA PRO A 283 -26.63 -9.31 12.54
C PRO A 283 -25.56 -9.65 13.59
N PRO A 284 -24.63 -8.72 13.90
CA PRO A 284 -23.74 -8.92 15.03
C PRO A 284 -24.58 -8.93 16.32
N PRO A 285 -24.21 -9.74 17.32
CA PRO A 285 -24.86 -9.71 18.63
C PRO A 285 -24.74 -8.30 19.21
N ALA A 286 -25.84 -7.86 19.83
CA ALA A 286 -25.93 -6.60 20.53
C ALA A 286 -25.00 -6.56 21.76
#